data_AF-A0A6A0GTH6-F1
#
_entry.id   AF-A0A6A0GTH6-F1
#
_cell.length_a   1.000
_cell.length_b   1.000
_cell.length_c   1.000
_cell.angle_alpha   90.00
_cell.angle_beta   90.00
_cell.angle_gamma   90.00
#
_symmetry.space_group_name_H-M   'P 1'
#
loop_
_entity.id
_entity.type
_entity.pdbx_description
1 polymer ?
#
loop_
_entity_poly.entity_id
_entity_poly.type
_entity_poly.pdbx_seq_one_letter_code
_entity_poly.pdbx_strand_id
1 'polypeptide(L)'
;MFAQHVRARERQQDVARQMSDLVVYFEAVIFNSDQAFTRGGVHNQVSSHSELKIERFMSTNPQKLLQFHKVGFSRVYPKNTRVDSSNFLPMPMWCHGVQLVALNYQTGDKGMQLNHGMFLQNDNCGYVLRPDCHFDDKYNPADPSTLRGVAPYDITIRVLGARHLTRSRRGIITPIVEVEVIGCEYETNTRFTTVNNVSNGLCPSWNEVFQFRVMNPSLALLRFVVYEEEVFSEQMQIAQATFPITCLRTGYRSVPLKNNFSEDLELASLLVHYSFKSEVMICKLETLCSSEVLELTYPYL
;
A
#
# COMPACT_ATOMS: atom_id res chain seq x y z
N MET A 1 23.45 49.12 2.54
CA MET A 1 23.39 48.23 3.72
C MET A 1 22.51 46.99 3.52
N PHE A 2 21.26 47.09 3.07
CA PHE A 2 20.37 45.92 2.89
C PHE A 2 20.93 44.85 1.92
N ALA A 3 21.42 45.25 0.74
CA ALA A 3 21.97 44.33 -0.25
C ALA A 3 23.27 43.63 0.21
N GLN A 4 24.07 44.24 1.08
CA GLN A 4 25.28 43.63 1.64
C GLN A 4 24.95 42.61 2.73
N HIS A 5 23.91 42.86 3.54
CA HIS A 5 23.39 41.90 4.51
C HIS A 5 22.79 40.66 3.83
N VAL A 6 22.08 40.86 2.71
CA VAL A 6 21.56 39.75 1.89
C VAL A 6 22.69 38.90 1.33
N ARG A 7 23.68 39.52 0.68
CA ARG A 7 24.84 38.82 0.12
C ARG A 7 25.70 38.11 1.17
N ALA A 8 25.67 38.55 2.43
CA ALA A 8 26.38 37.90 3.52
C ALA A 8 25.67 36.63 4.01
N ARG A 9 24.33 36.65 4.12
CA ARG A 9 23.51 35.45 4.41
C ARG A 9 23.59 34.42 3.28
N GLU A 10 23.55 34.87 2.03
CA GLU A 10 23.69 34.00 0.84
C GLU A 10 25.04 33.26 0.83
N ARG A 11 26.14 33.89 1.26
CA ARG A 11 27.46 33.26 1.37
C ARG A 11 27.62 32.33 2.57
N GLN A 12 26.75 32.44 3.57
CA GLN A 12 26.83 31.63 4.79
C GLN A 12 25.97 30.36 4.69
N GLN A 13 24.95 30.38 3.85
CA GLN A 13 24.08 29.23 3.56
C GLN A 13 24.25 28.65 2.15
N ASP A 14 25.07 29.28 1.28
CA ASP A 14 25.22 28.93 -0.15
C ASP A 14 23.88 28.82 -0.92
N VAL A 15 22.84 29.54 -0.48
CA VAL A 15 21.52 29.56 -1.10
C VAL A 15 21.13 31.00 -1.42
N ALA A 16 20.76 31.25 -2.68
CA ALA A 16 20.27 32.54 -3.13
C ALA A 16 18.98 32.92 -2.39
N ARG A 17 18.87 34.16 -1.92
CA ARG A 17 17.74 34.60 -1.10
C ARG A 17 16.40 34.41 -1.82
N GLN A 18 16.35 34.67 -3.12
CA GLN A 18 15.14 34.53 -3.92
C GLN A 18 14.61 33.09 -3.94
N MET A 19 15.50 32.09 -3.83
CA MET A 19 15.09 30.69 -3.72
C MET A 19 14.62 30.37 -2.30
N SER A 20 15.34 30.87 -1.29
CA SER A 20 14.97 30.69 0.12
C SER A 20 13.60 31.30 0.44
N ASP A 21 13.29 32.46 -0.12
CA ASP A 21 12.03 33.17 0.12
C ASP A 21 10.80 32.40 -0.43
N LEU A 22 10.99 31.40 -1.30
CA LEU A 22 9.92 30.52 -1.81
C LEU A 22 9.60 29.33 -0.90
N VAL A 23 10.44 29.05 0.10
CA VAL A 23 10.31 27.86 0.97
C VAL A 23 9.49 28.22 2.21
N VAL A 24 8.25 27.72 2.28
CA VAL A 24 7.32 28.01 3.40
C VAL A 24 7.10 26.78 4.30
N TYR A 25 6.69 25.63 3.73
CA TYR A 25 6.25 24.45 4.50
C TYR A 25 7.19 23.25 4.43
N PHE A 26 8.02 23.15 3.40
CA PHE A 26 8.98 22.06 3.23
C PHE A 26 10.40 22.60 3.31
N GLU A 27 10.73 23.21 4.46
CA GLU A 27 12.11 23.57 4.78
C GLU A 27 12.94 22.29 4.90
N ALA A 28 13.87 22.09 3.98
CA ALA A 28 14.73 20.92 3.97
C ALA A 28 15.79 21.02 5.08
N VAL A 29 15.74 20.08 6.03
CA VAL A 29 16.66 20.06 7.17
C VAL A 29 17.42 18.74 7.27
N ILE A 30 18.64 18.80 7.80
CA ILE A 30 19.44 17.61 8.11
C ILE A 30 18.80 16.88 9.28
N PHE A 31 18.41 15.63 9.06
CA PHE A 31 17.81 14.82 10.11
C PHE A 31 18.82 14.44 11.20
N ASN A 32 18.65 15.01 12.39
CA ASN A 32 19.32 14.60 13.62
C ASN A 32 18.38 13.67 14.40
N SER A 33 18.68 12.37 14.45
CA SER A 33 17.82 11.36 15.07
C SER A 33 17.59 11.59 16.55
N ASP A 34 18.61 12.04 17.29
CA ASP A 34 18.50 12.24 18.73
C ASP A 34 17.52 13.37 19.03
N GLN A 35 17.65 14.50 18.31
CA GLN A 35 16.72 15.62 18.47
C GLN A 35 15.32 15.27 17.96
N ALA A 36 15.22 14.67 16.77
CA ALA A 36 13.93 14.35 16.15
C ALA A 36 13.12 13.34 16.98
N PHE A 37 13.77 12.33 17.55
CA PHE A 37 13.09 11.31 18.36
C PHE A 37 12.85 11.73 19.81
N THR A 38 13.50 12.78 20.31
CA THR A 38 13.22 13.32 21.65
C THR A 38 12.23 14.49 21.61
N ARG A 39 12.35 15.40 20.64
CA ARG A 39 11.54 16.63 20.56
C ARG A 39 10.34 16.51 19.62
N GLY A 40 10.31 15.48 18.78
CA GLY A 40 9.30 15.30 17.74
C GLY A 40 9.62 16.09 16.46
N GLY A 41 8.73 15.97 15.48
CA GLY A 41 8.84 16.67 14.20
C GLY A 41 8.40 18.13 14.27
N VAL A 42 8.90 18.94 13.34
CA VAL A 42 8.48 20.33 13.16
C VAL A 42 7.62 20.42 11.89
N HIS A 43 6.46 21.05 12.00
CA HIS A 43 5.39 20.98 10.99
C HIS A 43 5.74 21.56 9.62
N ASN A 44 6.70 22.49 9.55
CA ASN A 44 7.16 23.14 8.32
C ASN A 44 8.53 22.62 7.83
N GLN A 45 8.98 21.47 8.35
CA GLN A 45 10.27 20.89 8.01
C GLN A 45 10.12 19.50 7.39
N VAL A 46 11.01 19.21 6.44
CA VAL A 46 11.13 17.91 5.79
C VAL A 46 12.57 17.44 5.81
N SER A 47 12.76 16.14 6.04
CA SER A 47 14.06 15.49 5.87
C SER A 47 14.02 14.46 4.76
N SER A 48 15.08 14.40 3.95
CA SER A 48 15.21 13.41 2.87
C SER A 48 16.17 12.28 3.27
N HIS A 49 15.77 11.05 2.99
CA HIS A 49 16.47 9.83 3.42
C HIS A 49 16.57 8.83 2.27
N SER A 50 17.72 8.16 2.14
CA SER A 50 17.78 6.94 1.33
C SER A 50 16.97 5.82 1.99
N GLU A 51 16.44 4.89 1.18
CA GLU A 51 15.71 3.70 1.66
C GLU A 51 16.43 2.99 2.82
N LEU A 52 17.76 2.82 2.72
CA LEU A 52 18.57 2.15 3.75
C LEU A 52 18.60 2.90 5.08
N LYS A 53 18.57 4.24 5.05
CA LYS A 53 18.62 5.04 6.27
C LYS A 53 17.30 4.96 7.02
N ILE A 54 16.18 5.01 6.30
CA ILE A 54 14.85 4.90 6.93
C ILE A 54 14.59 3.47 7.41
N GLU A 55 15.01 2.44 6.67
CA GLU A 55 14.94 1.02 7.09
C GLU A 55 15.62 0.79 8.43
N ARG A 56 16.82 1.36 8.64
CA ARG A 56 17.49 1.29 9.94
C ARG A 56 16.67 1.90 11.06
N PHE A 57 15.98 3.02 10.82
CA PHE A 57 15.11 3.63 11.82
C PHE A 57 13.84 2.82 12.07
N MET A 58 13.25 2.21 11.04
CA MET A 58 12.12 1.29 11.19
C MET A 58 12.50 0.10 12.09
N SER A 59 13.69 -0.49 11.90
CA SER A 59 14.12 -1.62 12.74
C SER A 59 14.53 -1.22 14.16
N THR A 60 15.20 -0.08 14.35
CA THR A 60 15.77 0.31 15.66
C THR A 60 14.85 1.18 16.50
N ASN A 61 13.99 1.97 15.89
CA ASN A 61 13.18 3.00 16.54
C ASN A 61 11.77 3.14 15.88
N PRO A 62 11.01 2.04 15.66
CA PRO A 62 9.76 2.07 14.89
C PRO A 62 8.71 3.05 15.45
N GLN A 63 8.45 2.98 16.75
CA GLN A 63 7.47 3.85 17.42
C GLN A 63 7.89 5.32 17.41
N LYS A 64 9.17 5.62 17.65
CA LYS A 64 9.69 7.00 17.62
C LYS A 64 9.63 7.60 16.23
N LEU A 65 9.89 6.78 15.20
CA LEU A 65 9.78 7.21 13.81
C LEU A 65 8.33 7.57 13.46
N LEU A 66 7.38 6.72 13.85
CA LEU A 66 5.96 7.00 13.67
C LEU A 66 5.52 8.25 14.46
N GLN A 67 5.98 8.41 15.71
CA GLN A 67 5.72 9.60 16.53
C GLN A 67 6.24 10.88 15.85
N PHE A 68 7.46 10.84 15.31
CA PHE A 68 8.02 11.95 14.54
C PHE A 68 7.11 12.30 13.36
N HIS A 69 6.60 11.31 12.63
CA HIS A 69 5.72 11.50 11.47
C HIS A 69 4.31 12.00 11.81
N LYS A 70 3.91 12.13 13.08
CA LYS A 70 2.66 12.80 13.44
C LYS A 70 2.68 14.28 13.05
N VAL A 71 3.86 14.90 13.06
CA VAL A 71 4.06 16.33 12.76
C VAL A 71 5.11 16.56 11.68
N GLY A 72 6.24 15.86 11.74
CA GLY A 72 7.33 16.02 10.78
C GLY A 72 7.14 15.23 9.49
N PHE A 73 7.81 15.67 8.43
CA PHE A 73 7.76 15.01 7.12
C PHE A 73 9.07 14.32 6.78
N SER A 74 8.97 13.12 6.20
CA SER A 74 10.09 12.44 5.59
C SER A 74 9.85 12.18 4.11
N ARG A 75 10.85 12.50 3.30
CA ARG A 75 10.96 12.04 1.90
C ARG A 75 11.93 10.88 1.82
N VAL A 76 11.47 9.73 1.37
CA VAL A 76 12.31 8.54 1.14
C VAL A 76 12.54 8.37 -0.35
N TYR A 77 13.75 8.04 -0.75
CA TYR A 77 14.11 7.80 -2.15
C TYR A 77 14.99 6.56 -2.33
N PRO A 78 14.99 5.95 -3.53
CA PRO A 78 15.76 4.73 -3.79
C PRO A 78 17.26 4.96 -3.60
N LYS A 79 17.98 3.95 -3.13
CA LYS A 79 19.45 4.05 -2.99
C LYS A 79 20.13 4.15 -4.36
N ASN A 80 21.27 4.85 -4.41
CA ASN A 80 22.03 5.09 -5.64
C ASN A 80 22.56 3.81 -6.31
N THR A 81 22.63 2.67 -5.62
CA THR A 81 23.07 1.41 -6.22
C THR A 81 22.03 0.76 -7.12
N ARG A 82 20.78 1.26 -7.13
CA ARG A 82 19.71 0.87 -8.06
C ARG A 82 19.88 1.57 -9.40
N VAL A 83 21.00 1.28 -10.07
CA VAL A 83 21.38 1.88 -11.36
C VAL A 83 20.41 1.51 -12.49
N ASP A 84 19.67 0.41 -12.32
CA ASP A 84 18.61 -0.07 -13.19
C ASP A 84 17.26 0.67 -12.96
N SER A 85 17.22 1.64 -12.06
CA SER A 85 16.00 2.33 -11.63
C SER A 85 14.96 1.43 -10.97
N SER A 86 15.34 0.27 -10.43
CA SER A 86 14.44 -0.54 -9.60
C SER A 86 13.90 0.24 -8.41
N ASN A 87 12.73 -0.13 -7.91
CA ASN A 87 12.14 0.44 -6.70
C ASN A 87 12.32 -0.47 -5.48
N PHE A 88 12.34 0.14 -4.30
CA PHE A 88 12.05 -0.54 -3.04
C PHE A 88 10.53 -0.71 -2.88
N LEU A 89 10.10 -1.55 -1.94
CA LEU A 89 8.68 -1.70 -1.65
C LEU A 89 8.19 -0.52 -0.80
N PRO A 90 7.14 0.20 -1.21
CA PRO A 90 6.67 1.37 -0.47
C PRO A 90 5.88 1.02 0.80
N MET A 91 5.32 -0.19 0.89
CA MET A 91 4.43 -0.58 1.99
C MET A 91 5.06 -0.43 3.38
N PRO A 92 6.28 -0.95 3.66
CA PRO A 92 6.93 -0.77 4.96
C PRO A 92 7.07 0.71 5.35
N MET A 93 7.35 1.59 4.39
CA MET A 93 7.47 3.03 4.63
C MET A 93 6.13 3.64 5.04
N TRP A 94 5.05 3.28 4.34
CA TRP A 94 3.70 3.74 4.67
C TRP A 94 3.23 3.22 6.03
N CYS A 95 3.53 1.96 6.38
CA CYS A 95 3.23 1.40 7.71
C CYS A 95 3.93 2.12 8.86
N HIS A 96 5.05 2.80 8.57
CA HIS A 96 5.77 3.64 9.53
C HIS A 96 5.43 5.14 9.39
N GLY A 97 4.38 5.46 8.64
CA GLY A 97 3.83 6.81 8.52
C GLY A 97 4.59 7.76 7.61
N VAL A 98 5.59 7.28 6.84
CA VAL A 98 6.33 8.09 5.86
C VAL A 98 5.36 8.58 4.78
N GLN A 99 5.37 9.89 4.51
CA GLN A 99 4.40 10.54 3.62
C GLN A 99 4.89 10.61 2.17
N LEU A 100 6.17 10.97 1.96
CA LEU A 100 6.73 11.21 0.63
C LEU A 100 7.64 10.06 0.21
N VAL A 101 7.02 8.93 -0.17
CA VAL A 101 7.74 7.73 -0.64
C VAL A 101 7.99 7.84 -2.15
N ALA A 102 9.15 8.39 -2.53
CA ALA A 102 9.48 8.62 -3.93
C ALA A 102 9.94 7.33 -4.61
N LEU A 103 9.35 7.04 -5.77
CA LEU A 103 9.63 5.87 -6.61
C LEU A 103 9.99 6.32 -8.04
N ASN A 104 10.66 5.45 -8.77
CA ASN A 104 10.99 5.57 -10.18
C ASN A 104 9.78 5.15 -11.04
N TYR A 105 9.03 6.12 -11.54
CA TYR A 105 7.79 5.90 -12.31
C TYR A 105 8.03 5.22 -13.66
N GLN A 106 9.24 5.33 -14.22
CA GLN A 106 9.63 4.69 -15.47
C GLN A 106 9.75 3.16 -15.37
N THR A 107 9.68 2.60 -14.15
CA THR A 107 9.90 1.17 -13.89
C THR A 107 8.58 0.49 -13.50
N GLY A 108 8.06 -0.38 -14.37
CA GLY A 108 6.83 -1.16 -14.13
C GLY A 108 7.01 -2.33 -13.15
N ASP A 109 7.62 -2.10 -11.99
CA ASP A 109 7.86 -3.12 -10.97
C ASP A 109 6.75 -3.20 -9.90
N LYS A 110 6.90 -4.14 -8.97
CA LYS A 110 5.94 -4.31 -7.86
C LYS A 110 5.80 -3.03 -7.02
N GLY A 111 6.87 -2.27 -6.82
CA GLY A 111 6.81 -1.01 -6.06
C GLY A 111 5.84 -0.01 -6.71
N MET A 112 5.97 0.21 -8.02
CA MET A 112 5.06 1.09 -8.76
C MET A 112 3.63 0.55 -8.85
N GLN A 113 3.44 -0.76 -9.00
CA GLN A 113 2.11 -1.38 -9.01
C GLN A 113 1.37 -1.19 -7.68
N LEU A 114 2.08 -1.32 -6.55
CA LEU A 114 1.53 -1.02 -5.22
C LEU A 114 1.21 0.47 -5.06
N ASN A 115 2.06 1.36 -5.60
CA ASN A 115 1.79 2.80 -5.63
C ASN A 115 0.51 3.14 -6.38
N HIS A 116 0.33 2.61 -7.59
CA HIS A 116 -0.92 2.79 -8.34
C HIS A 116 -2.12 2.26 -7.56
N GLY A 117 -2.02 1.06 -6.99
CA GLY A 117 -3.11 0.46 -6.19
C GLY A 117 -3.48 1.26 -4.95
N MET A 118 -2.50 1.75 -4.19
CA MET A 118 -2.73 2.56 -2.98
C MET A 118 -3.48 3.86 -3.29
N PHE A 119 -3.03 4.56 -4.33
CA PHE A 119 -3.58 5.85 -4.73
C PHE A 119 -4.83 5.75 -5.60
N LEU A 120 -5.40 4.56 -5.84
CA LEU A 120 -6.79 4.44 -6.33
C LEU A 120 -7.80 5.04 -5.36
N GLN A 121 -7.45 5.11 -4.09
CA GLN A 121 -8.26 5.73 -3.05
C GLN A 121 -8.41 7.22 -3.28
N ASN A 122 -9.51 7.78 -2.77
CA ASN A 122 -9.76 9.21 -2.81
C ASN A 122 -9.68 9.79 -4.24
N ASP A 123 -10.31 9.08 -5.17
CA ASP A 123 -10.46 9.46 -6.59
C ASP A 123 -9.14 9.79 -7.30
N ASN A 124 -8.07 9.03 -7.01
CA ASN A 124 -6.77 9.20 -7.65
C ASN A 124 -6.13 10.59 -7.46
N CYS A 125 -6.52 11.34 -6.43
CA CYS A 125 -6.00 12.71 -6.24
C CYS A 125 -4.54 12.77 -5.77
N GLY A 126 -3.91 11.62 -5.50
CA GLY A 126 -2.53 11.53 -5.01
C GLY A 126 -2.38 11.66 -3.49
N TYR A 127 -3.48 11.74 -2.74
CA TYR A 127 -3.49 11.83 -1.27
C TYR A 127 -4.43 10.81 -0.66
N VAL A 128 -3.90 10.03 0.28
CA VAL A 128 -4.66 9.06 1.11
C VAL A 128 -4.44 9.41 2.57
N LEU A 129 -5.53 9.51 3.33
CA LEU A 129 -5.46 9.77 4.77
C LEU A 129 -4.80 8.57 5.46
N ARG A 130 -3.82 8.85 6.34
CA ARG A 130 -3.20 7.80 7.18
C ARG A 130 -4.21 7.27 8.20
N PRO A 131 -4.15 5.98 8.55
CA PRO A 131 -5.07 5.38 9.53
C PRO A 131 -4.90 5.97 10.93
N ASP A 132 -5.96 5.94 11.73
CA ASP A 132 -5.98 6.47 13.11
C ASP A 132 -4.91 5.84 14.01
N CYS A 133 -4.59 4.56 13.78
CA CYS A 133 -3.53 3.87 14.55
C CYS A 133 -2.16 4.55 14.42
N HIS A 134 -1.87 5.27 13.31
CA HIS A 134 -0.64 6.05 13.18
C HIS A 134 -0.54 7.22 14.17
N PHE A 135 -1.67 7.64 14.74
CA PHE A 135 -1.76 8.76 15.68
C PHE A 135 -1.92 8.31 17.13
N ASP A 136 -2.05 7.00 17.40
CA ASP A 136 -1.99 6.44 18.76
C ASP A 136 -0.52 6.40 19.25
N ASP A 137 -0.24 6.97 20.42
CA ASP A 137 1.11 6.96 21.03
C ASP A 137 1.56 5.55 21.46
N LYS A 138 0.63 4.60 21.60
CA LYS A 138 0.91 3.22 22.02
C LYS A 138 1.12 2.26 20.86
N TYR A 139 0.75 2.65 19.64
CA TYR A 139 0.86 1.79 18.47
C TYR A 139 2.32 1.57 18.07
N ASN A 140 2.66 0.31 17.79
CA ASN A 140 3.94 -0.12 17.26
C ASN A 140 3.70 -0.85 15.93
N PRO A 141 4.20 -0.34 14.80
CA PRO A 141 4.01 -0.98 13.50
C PRO A 141 4.67 -2.37 13.38
N ALA A 142 5.56 -2.74 14.31
CA ALA A 142 6.20 -4.05 14.38
C ALA A 142 5.50 -5.04 15.34
N ASP A 143 4.46 -4.61 16.08
CA ASP A 143 3.78 -5.46 17.07
C ASP A 143 2.25 -5.34 16.94
N PRO A 144 1.55 -6.36 16.42
CA PRO A 144 0.11 -6.32 16.20
C PRO A 144 -0.69 -6.21 17.51
N SER A 145 -0.13 -6.61 18.66
CA SER A 145 -0.82 -6.52 19.95
C SER A 145 -1.06 -5.07 20.40
N THR A 146 -0.33 -4.12 19.80
CA THR A 146 -0.49 -2.69 20.04
C THR A 146 -1.58 -2.05 19.19
N LEU A 147 -2.11 -2.76 18.18
CA LEU A 147 -3.17 -2.28 17.31
C LEU A 147 -4.50 -2.26 18.09
N ARG A 148 -5.09 -1.08 18.25
CA ARG A 148 -6.31 -0.86 19.05
C ARG A 148 -7.43 -0.31 18.18
N GLY A 149 -8.66 -0.72 18.46
CA GLY A 149 -9.85 -0.20 17.79
C GLY A 149 -9.97 -0.56 16.31
N VAL A 150 -9.11 -1.43 15.79
CA VAL A 150 -9.15 -1.95 14.42
C VAL A 150 -9.53 -3.42 14.47
N ALA A 151 -10.66 -3.76 13.86
CA ALA A 151 -11.11 -5.13 13.78
C ALA A 151 -10.51 -5.84 12.55
N PRO A 152 -9.96 -7.05 12.72
CA PRO A 152 -9.39 -7.80 11.62
C PRO A 152 -10.50 -8.22 10.63
N TYR A 153 -10.08 -8.45 9.38
CA TYR A 153 -10.94 -9.03 8.35
C TYR A 153 -10.53 -10.48 8.09
N ASP A 154 -11.46 -11.41 8.28
CA ASP A 154 -11.30 -12.78 7.79
C ASP A 154 -11.90 -12.84 6.38
N ILE A 155 -11.01 -12.83 5.38
CA ILE A 155 -11.34 -12.73 3.96
C ILE A 155 -11.29 -14.12 3.34
N THR A 156 -12.31 -14.47 2.58
CA THR A 156 -12.34 -15.64 1.69
C THR A 156 -12.43 -15.18 0.24
N ILE A 157 -11.44 -15.57 -0.57
CA ILE A 157 -11.35 -15.26 -1.99
C ILE A 157 -11.42 -16.57 -2.76
N ARG A 158 -12.41 -16.72 -3.63
CA ARG A 158 -12.46 -17.83 -4.58
C ARG A 158 -12.07 -17.34 -5.95
N VAL A 159 -10.96 -17.82 -6.51
CA VAL A 159 -10.55 -17.56 -7.89
C VAL A 159 -11.23 -18.59 -8.78
N LEU A 160 -12.23 -18.16 -9.54
CA LEU A 160 -13.05 -19.06 -10.35
C LEU A 160 -12.37 -19.34 -11.69
N GLY A 161 -11.95 -18.29 -12.39
CA GLY A 161 -11.39 -18.37 -13.72
C GLY A 161 -10.92 -17.01 -14.22
N ALA A 162 -10.49 -16.96 -15.48
CA ALA A 162 -10.13 -15.72 -16.16
C ALA A 162 -10.63 -15.72 -17.60
N ARG A 163 -10.47 -14.59 -18.27
CA ARG A 163 -10.64 -14.48 -19.70
C ARG A 163 -9.54 -13.63 -20.34
N HIS A 164 -9.24 -13.90 -21.60
CA HIS A 164 -8.35 -13.08 -22.44
C HIS A 164 -6.98 -12.81 -21.81
N LEU A 165 -6.38 -13.82 -21.17
CA LEU A 165 -4.99 -13.77 -20.74
C LEU A 165 -4.10 -14.03 -21.96
N THR A 166 -3.83 -12.97 -22.72
CA THR A 166 -3.01 -13.04 -23.93
C THR A 166 -1.62 -12.48 -23.68
N ARG A 167 -0.62 -13.07 -24.34
CA ARG A 167 0.76 -12.58 -24.35
C ARG A 167 1.11 -12.03 -25.73
N SER A 168 2.10 -11.14 -25.79
CA SER A 168 2.65 -10.63 -27.07
C SER A 168 3.57 -11.60 -27.82
N ARG A 169 3.90 -12.77 -27.26
CA ARG A 169 4.78 -13.79 -27.88
C ARG A 169 4.00 -15.01 -28.37
N ARG A 170 4.62 -15.82 -29.23
CA ARG A 170 4.05 -17.07 -29.77
C ARG A 170 3.81 -18.11 -28.66
N GLY A 171 2.74 -18.89 -28.78
CA GLY A 171 2.38 -19.98 -27.87
C GLY A 171 1.12 -19.70 -27.05
N ILE A 172 0.51 -20.76 -26.51
CA ILE A 172 -0.62 -20.65 -25.57
C ILE A 172 -0.04 -20.71 -24.16
N ILE A 173 -0.39 -19.73 -23.33
CA ILE A 173 0.13 -19.61 -21.98
C ILE A 173 -0.43 -20.71 -21.05
N THR A 174 0.32 -21.03 -20.01
CA THR A 174 -0.12 -21.84 -18.88
C THR A 174 -0.22 -20.93 -17.65
N PRO A 175 -1.38 -20.29 -17.40
CA PRO A 175 -1.49 -19.29 -16.35
C PRO A 175 -1.54 -19.89 -14.95
N ILE A 176 -0.92 -19.17 -14.02
CA ILE A 176 -1.04 -19.33 -12.56
C ILE A 176 -1.49 -17.98 -12.00
N VAL A 177 -2.44 -17.98 -11.06
CA VAL A 177 -2.85 -16.76 -10.34
C VAL A 177 -2.27 -16.78 -8.94
N GLU A 178 -1.46 -15.78 -8.61
CA GLU A 178 -1.04 -15.46 -7.26
C GLU A 178 -2.00 -14.42 -6.67
N VAL A 179 -2.49 -14.68 -5.47
CA VAL A 179 -3.29 -13.75 -4.66
C VAL A 179 -2.48 -13.41 -3.42
N GLU A 180 -2.14 -12.14 -3.26
CA GLU A 180 -1.27 -11.63 -2.21
C GLU A 180 -1.94 -10.49 -1.44
N VAL A 181 -1.87 -10.53 -0.11
CA VAL A 181 -2.16 -9.41 0.79
C VAL A 181 -0.85 -8.73 1.17
N ILE A 182 -0.74 -7.43 0.91
CA ILE A 182 0.43 -6.61 1.22
C ILE A 182 0.03 -5.59 2.27
N GLY A 183 0.63 -5.64 3.45
CA GLY A 183 0.32 -4.74 4.55
C GLY A 183 1.49 -4.61 5.53
N CYS A 184 1.18 -4.45 6.81
CA CYS A 184 2.17 -4.39 7.88
C CYS A 184 2.96 -5.70 8.03
N GLU A 185 4.15 -5.64 8.63
CA GLU A 185 5.06 -6.80 8.78
C GLU A 185 4.46 -7.95 9.59
N TYR A 186 3.47 -7.66 10.44
CA TYR A 186 2.78 -8.65 11.25
C TYR A 186 1.63 -9.38 10.53
N GLU A 187 1.34 -9.04 9.27
CA GLU A 187 0.40 -9.82 8.45
C GLU A 187 1.01 -11.19 8.13
N THR A 188 0.23 -12.26 8.29
CA THR A 188 0.70 -13.65 8.09
C THR A 188 -0.14 -14.37 7.02
N ASN A 189 0.40 -15.44 6.45
CA ASN A 189 -0.26 -16.20 5.37
C ASN A 189 -0.77 -15.31 4.24
N THR A 190 0.11 -14.40 3.82
CA THR A 190 -0.22 -13.28 2.95
C THR A 190 -0.27 -13.65 1.47
N ARG A 191 -0.03 -14.91 1.10
CA ARG A 191 0.11 -15.28 -0.31
C ARG A 191 -0.34 -16.71 -0.58
N PHE A 192 -1.11 -16.88 -1.64
CA PHE A 192 -1.48 -18.18 -2.19
C PHE A 192 -1.37 -18.13 -3.72
N THR A 193 -1.16 -19.29 -4.32
CA THR A 193 -1.13 -19.48 -5.77
C THR A 193 -2.09 -20.58 -6.15
N THR A 194 -2.82 -20.41 -7.26
CA THR A 194 -3.60 -21.48 -7.87
C THR A 194 -2.67 -22.57 -8.43
N VAL A 195 -3.24 -23.72 -8.77
CA VAL A 195 -2.58 -24.64 -9.70
C VAL A 195 -2.43 -24.00 -11.09
N ASN A 196 -1.57 -24.56 -11.92
CA ASN A 196 -1.44 -24.15 -13.31
C ASN A 196 -2.64 -24.62 -14.15
N ASN A 197 -3.06 -23.80 -15.13
CA ASN A 197 -4.04 -24.23 -16.13
C ASN A 197 -3.31 -24.44 -17.47
N VAL A 198 -3.04 -25.70 -17.83
CA VAL A 198 -2.13 -26.02 -18.95
C VAL A 198 -2.68 -25.51 -20.28
N SER A 199 -1.88 -24.69 -20.97
CA SER A 199 -2.16 -24.22 -22.33
C SER A 199 -3.57 -23.65 -22.54
N ASN A 200 -4.03 -22.81 -21.59
CA ASN A 200 -5.32 -22.14 -21.67
C ASN A 200 -5.25 -20.70 -21.15
N GLY A 201 -4.97 -19.75 -22.06
CA GLY A 201 -5.04 -18.32 -21.75
C GLY A 201 -6.41 -17.68 -22.01
N LEU A 202 -7.25 -18.28 -22.85
CA LEU A 202 -8.48 -17.63 -23.28
C LEU A 202 -9.59 -17.69 -22.22
N CYS A 203 -9.75 -18.84 -21.54
CA CYS A 203 -10.78 -19.06 -20.54
C CYS A 203 -10.37 -20.11 -19.48
N PRO A 204 -9.25 -19.92 -18.76
CA PRO A 204 -8.87 -20.84 -17.68
C PRO A 204 -9.87 -20.80 -16.51
N SER A 205 -9.95 -21.93 -15.81
CA SER A 205 -10.81 -22.14 -14.64
C SER A 205 -10.02 -22.87 -13.55
N TRP A 206 -10.13 -22.39 -12.31
CA TRP A 206 -9.44 -22.96 -11.14
C TRP A 206 -10.44 -23.35 -10.04
N ASN A 207 -11.41 -22.48 -9.75
CA ASN A 207 -12.39 -22.66 -8.68
C ASN A 207 -11.75 -22.91 -7.28
N GLU A 208 -10.59 -22.32 -7.04
CA GLU A 208 -9.80 -22.47 -5.81
C GLU A 208 -10.15 -21.39 -4.79
N VAL A 209 -10.06 -21.74 -3.50
CA VAL A 209 -10.46 -20.88 -2.38
C VAL A 209 -9.25 -20.58 -1.51
N PHE A 210 -9.03 -19.31 -1.23
CA PHE A 210 -7.98 -18.79 -0.38
C PHE A 210 -8.57 -18.03 0.80
N GLN A 211 -7.97 -18.21 1.97
CA GLN A 211 -8.40 -17.57 3.21
C GLN A 211 -7.26 -16.73 3.77
N PHE A 212 -7.56 -15.47 4.07
CA PHE A 212 -6.62 -14.52 4.65
C PHE A 212 -7.22 -13.95 5.93
N ARG A 213 -6.38 -13.76 6.94
CA ARG A 213 -6.72 -12.95 8.11
C ARG A 213 -5.90 -11.67 8.05
N VAL A 214 -6.57 -10.55 7.86
CA VAL A 214 -5.94 -9.22 7.71
C VAL A 214 -6.11 -8.45 9.00
N MET A 215 -5.01 -8.21 9.69
CA MET A 215 -5.00 -7.58 11.01
C MET A 215 -5.27 -6.08 10.93
N ASN A 216 -4.70 -5.39 9.94
CA ASN A 216 -4.91 -3.96 9.73
C ASN A 216 -5.43 -3.65 8.31
N PRO A 217 -6.75 -3.79 8.09
CA PRO A 217 -7.36 -3.57 6.77
C PRO A 217 -7.09 -2.18 6.19
N SER A 218 -6.94 -1.15 7.05
CA SER A 218 -6.74 0.24 6.63
C SER A 218 -5.39 0.51 5.95
N LEU A 219 -4.42 -0.39 6.09
CA LEU A 219 -3.11 -0.31 5.42
C LEU A 219 -2.87 -1.46 4.42
N ALA A 220 -3.81 -2.39 4.30
CA ALA A 220 -3.62 -3.59 3.51
C ALA A 220 -4.12 -3.42 2.07
N LEU A 221 -3.32 -3.89 1.13
CA LEU A 221 -3.64 -4.01 -0.29
C LEU A 221 -3.83 -5.49 -0.65
N LEU A 222 -4.82 -5.78 -1.47
CA LEU A 222 -4.99 -7.06 -2.14
C LEU A 222 -4.46 -6.96 -3.57
N ARG A 223 -3.58 -7.88 -3.93
CA ARG A 223 -2.92 -7.93 -5.24
C ARG A 223 -3.17 -9.28 -5.89
N PHE A 224 -3.62 -9.25 -7.13
CA PHE A 224 -3.69 -10.40 -8.03
C PHE A 224 -2.54 -10.29 -9.01
N VAL A 225 -1.81 -11.37 -9.23
CA VAL A 225 -0.77 -11.47 -10.25
C VAL A 225 -1.03 -12.71 -11.09
N VAL A 226 -0.95 -12.58 -12.40
CA VAL A 226 -1.02 -13.70 -13.33
C VAL A 226 0.39 -13.95 -13.86
N TYR A 227 0.92 -15.13 -13.58
CA TYR A 227 2.20 -15.59 -14.11
C TYR A 227 1.99 -16.60 -15.23
N GLU A 228 2.96 -16.66 -16.13
CA GLU A 228 3.17 -17.80 -17.02
C GLU A 228 4.10 -18.79 -16.34
N GLU A 229 3.69 -20.05 -16.26
CA GLU A 229 4.62 -21.12 -15.91
C GLU A 229 5.53 -21.39 -17.10
N GLU A 230 6.82 -21.11 -16.94
CA GLU A 230 7.87 -21.48 -17.90
C GLU A 230 8.75 -22.58 -17.29
N VAL A 231 9.05 -23.61 -18.09
CA VAL A 231 9.74 -24.84 -17.65
C VAL A 231 11.16 -24.58 -17.12
N PHE A 232 11.79 -23.47 -17.50
CA PHE A 232 13.22 -23.24 -17.28
C PHE A 232 13.58 -21.80 -16.83
N SER A 233 12.61 -20.97 -16.46
CA SER A 233 12.85 -19.55 -16.15
C SER A 233 12.08 -19.07 -14.93
N GLU A 234 12.43 -17.88 -14.44
CA GLU A 234 11.64 -17.18 -13.43
C GLU A 234 10.23 -16.91 -13.98
N GLN A 235 9.21 -17.12 -13.15
CA GLN A 235 7.80 -16.90 -13.49
C GLN A 235 7.62 -15.52 -14.14
N MET A 236 7.21 -15.50 -15.41
CA MET A 236 7.02 -14.26 -16.14
C MET A 236 5.66 -13.66 -15.79
N GLN A 237 5.64 -12.49 -15.15
CA GLN A 237 4.41 -11.76 -14.88
C GLN A 237 3.77 -11.30 -16.21
N ILE A 238 2.53 -11.73 -16.45
CA ILE A 238 1.73 -11.37 -17.62
C ILE A 238 0.82 -10.18 -17.31
N ALA A 239 0.21 -10.22 -16.13
CA ALA A 239 -0.78 -9.23 -15.72
C ALA A 239 -0.85 -9.11 -14.20
N GLN A 240 -1.39 -7.99 -13.72
CA GLN A 240 -1.61 -7.74 -12.30
C GLN A 240 -2.81 -6.83 -12.06
N ALA A 241 -3.35 -6.85 -10.85
CA ALA A 241 -4.29 -5.84 -10.37
C ALA A 241 -4.15 -5.70 -8.85
N THR A 242 -4.03 -4.46 -8.35
CA THR A 242 -3.84 -4.17 -6.93
C THR A 242 -4.90 -3.21 -6.42
N PHE A 243 -5.53 -3.52 -5.29
CA PHE A 243 -6.61 -2.74 -4.70
C PHE A 243 -6.46 -2.63 -3.18
N PRO A 244 -6.87 -1.51 -2.56
CA PRO A 244 -7.03 -1.43 -1.11
C PRO A 244 -8.13 -2.36 -0.63
N ILE A 245 -7.88 -3.09 0.46
CA ILE A 245 -8.85 -4.07 0.99
C ILE A 245 -10.16 -3.42 1.41
N THR A 246 -10.10 -2.21 1.97
CA THR A 246 -11.25 -1.41 2.39
C THR A 246 -12.17 -0.99 1.24
N CYS A 247 -11.69 -1.04 -0.01
CA CYS A 247 -12.46 -0.66 -1.20
C CYS A 247 -13.12 -1.85 -1.92
N LEU A 248 -12.92 -3.09 -1.45
CA LEU A 248 -13.42 -4.29 -2.11
C LEU A 248 -14.92 -4.50 -1.86
N ARG A 249 -15.63 -5.01 -2.87
CA ARG A 249 -17.06 -5.34 -2.80
C ARG A 249 -17.26 -6.85 -2.79
N THR A 250 -18.17 -7.34 -1.94
CA THR A 250 -18.47 -8.77 -1.81
C THR A 250 -19.26 -9.36 -2.98
N GLY A 251 -19.34 -10.68 -3.04
CA GLY A 251 -20.01 -11.46 -4.09
C GLY A 251 -19.09 -11.77 -5.28
N TYR A 252 -19.70 -12.16 -6.39
CA TYR A 252 -19.00 -12.41 -7.65
C TYR A 252 -18.61 -11.08 -8.31
N ARG A 253 -17.32 -10.93 -8.62
CA ARG A 253 -16.74 -9.71 -9.18
C ARG A 253 -15.79 -10.05 -10.32
N SER A 254 -15.84 -9.21 -11.34
CA SER A 254 -14.78 -9.15 -12.35
C SER A 254 -13.64 -8.31 -11.80
N VAL A 255 -12.41 -8.80 -11.93
CA VAL A 255 -11.18 -8.07 -11.62
C VAL A 255 -10.49 -7.77 -12.94
N PRO A 256 -10.64 -6.54 -13.48
CA PRO A 256 -9.91 -6.12 -14.67
C PRO A 256 -8.41 -6.16 -14.41
N LEU A 257 -7.67 -6.72 -15.35
CA LEU A 257 -6.23 -6.91 -15.24
C LEU A 257 -5.48 -5.80 -15.97
N LYS A 258 -4.29 -5.49 -15.47
CA LYS A 258 -3.38 -4.47 -15.99
C LYS A 258 -2.03 -5.08 -16.33
N ASN A 259 -1.27 -4.40 -17.18
CA ASN A 259 0.11 -4.77 -17.46
C ASN A 259 1.05 -4.34 -16.31
N ASN A 260 2.35 -4.52 -16.51
CA ASN A 260 3.39 -4.23 -15.51
C ASN A 260 3.49 -2.71 -15.17
N PHE A 261 3.07 -1.85 -16.09
CA PHE A 261 3.01 -0.39 -15.93
C PHE A 261 1.66 0.11 -15.40
N SER A 262 0.78 -0.81 -14.97
CA SER A 262 -0.58 -0.50 -14.49
C SER A 262 -1.52 0.11 -15.54
N GLU A 263 -1.24 -0.13 -16.83
CA GLU A 263 -2.14 0.18 -17.94
C GLU A 263 -3.11 -0.98 -18.17
N ASP A 264 -4.34 -0.67 -18.58
CA ASP A 264 -5.39 -1.68 -18.73
C ASP A 264 -5.09 -2.67 -19.86
N LEU A 265 -5.30 -3.96 -19.58
CA LEU A 265 -5.26 -5.01 -20.61
C LEU A 265 -6.67 -5.22 -21.15
N GLU A 266 -6.82 -5.08 -22.47
CA GLU A 266 -8.12 -5.16 -23.12
C GLU A 266 -8.78 -6.54 -22.87
N LEU A 267 -10.02 -6.52 -22.38
CA LEU A 267 -10.85 -7.70 -22.04
C LEU A 267 -10.31 -8.62 -20.93
N ALA A 268 -9.03 -8.53 -20.58
CA ALA A 268 -8.38 -9.40 -19.61
C ALA A 268 -8.95 -9.18 -18.20
N SER A 269 -9.50 -10.23 -17.61
CA SER A 269 -10.05 -10.15 -16.26
C SER A 269 -10.14 -11.49 -15.56
N LEU A 270 -9.97 -11.50 -14.24
CA LEU A 270 -10.33 -12.63 -13.40
C LEU A 270 -11.81 -12.56 -13.02
N LEU A 271 -12.45 -13.72 -12.86
CA LEU A 271 -13.71 -13.85 -12.15
C LEU A 271 -13.41 -14.39 -10.75
N VAL A 272 -13.78 -13.61 -9.72
CA VAL A 272 -13.55 -13.98 -8.33
C VAL A 272 -14.83 -13.86 -7.52
N HIS A 273 -14.98 -14.67 -6.49
CA HIS A 273 -15.96 -14.43 -5.44
C HIS A 273 -15.23 -13.94 -4.19
N TYR A 274 -15.61 -12.75 -3.71
CA TYR A 274 -15.04 -12.12 -2.53
C TYR A 274 -16.06 -12.11 -1.39
N SER A 275 -15.66 -12.55 -0.22
CA SER A 275 -16.47 -12.45 1.00
C SER A 275 -15.56 -12.20 2.19
N PHE A 276 -16.03 -11.45 3.18
CA PHE A 276 -15.29 -11.26 4.41
C PHE A 276 -16.23 -11.23 5.61
N LYS A 277 -15.71 -11.63 6.76
CA LYS A 277 -16.34 -11.41 8.06
C LYS A 277 -15.51 -10.36 8.79
N SER A 278 -16.18 -9.32 9.29
CA SER A 278 -15.57 -8.36 10.21
C SER A 278 -16.10 -8.66 11.61
N GLU A 279 -15.22 -8.71 12.61
CA GLU A 279 -15.63 -8.91 14.01
C GLU A 279 -16.63 -7.82 14.47
N VAL A 280 -16.59 -6.62 13.89
CA VAL A 280 -17.56 -5.52 14.18
C VAL A 280 -18.96 -5.82 13.63
N MET A 281 -19.06 -6.53 12.50
CA MET A 281 -20.35 -6.98 11.96
C MET A 281 -20.99 -8.05 12.84
N ILE A 282 -20.18 -8.92 13.48
CA ILE A 282 -20.67 -9.97 14.38
C ILE A 282 -21.32 -9.34 15.61
N CYS A 283 -20.66 -8.37 16.27
CA CYS A 283 -21.26 -7.69 17.41
C CYS A 283 -22.56 -6.95 17.06
N LYS A 284 -22.65 -6.30 15.89
CA LYS A 284 -23.91 -5.65 15.45
C LYS A 284 -25.03 -6.66 15.19
N LEU A 285 -24.73 -7.80 14.56
CA LEU A 285 -25.73 -8.86 14.30
C LEU A 285 -26.15 -9.56 15.58
N GLU A 286 -25.25 -9.83 16.52
CA GLU A 286 -25.59 -10.42 17.82
C GLU A 286 -26.39 -9.46 18.68
N THR A 287 -26.09 -8.16 18.65
CA THR A 287 -26.87 -7.12 19.36
C THR A 287 -28.27 -6.99 18.75
N LEU A 288 -28.40 -7.10 17.42
CA LEU A 288 -29.71 -7.09 16.73
C LEU A 288 -30.52 -8.37 17.02
N CYS A 289 -29.88 -9.56 17.01
CA CYS A 289 -30.54 -10.83 17.37
C CYS A 289 -30.90 -10.93 18.86
N SER A 290 -30.35 -10.09 19.73
CA SER A 290 -30.69 -10.04 21.16
C SER A 290 -31.61 -8.86 21.54
N SER A 291 -31.98 -8.00 20.59
CA SER A 291 -32.86 -6.83 20.83
C SER A 291 -34.19 -6.84 20.07
N GLU A 292 -34.56 -7.92 19.38
CA GLU A 292 -35.91 -8.08 18.82
C GLU A 292 -36.93 -8.58 19.86
N VAL A 293 -37.23 -7.73 20.86
CA VAL A 293 -38.60 -7.58 21.40
C VAL A 293 -38.75 -6.13 21.84
N LEU A 294 -38.97 -5.20 20.90
CA LEU A 294 -39.67 -3.95 21.20
C LEU A 294 -40.33 -3.47 19.90
N GLU A 295 -41.65 -3.60 19.87
CA GLU A 295 -42.52 -3.02 18.85
C GLU A 295 -42.21 -1.53 18.68
N LEU A 296 -41.97 -1.10 17.44
CA LEU A 296 -42.04 0.30 17.07
C LEU A 296 -43.02 0.45 15.91
N THR A 297 -44.25 0.78 16.30
CA THR A 297 -45.25 1.42 15.45
C THR A 297 -44.68 2.71 14.86
N TYR A 298 -44.66 2.79 13.53
CA TYR A 298 -44.48 4.04 12.80
C TYR A 298 -45.76 4.89 12.88
N PRO A 299 -45.66 6.21 13.09
CA PRO A 299 -46.63 7.12 12.52
C PRO A 299 -45.96 8.02 11.47
N TYR A 300 -46.66 8.13 10.34
CA TYR A 300 -46.45 9.09 9.29
C TYR A 300 -46.46 10.54 9.83
N LEU A 301 -45.38 11.29 9.55
CA LEU A 301 -45.28 12.68 9.07
C LEU A 301 -43.91 13.28 9.44
#